data_AF-A0A8B8ELJ6-F1
#
_entry.id   AF-A0A8B8ELJ6-F1
#
_cell.length_a   1.000
_cell.length_b   1.000
_cell.length_c   1.000
_cell.angle_alpha   90.00
_cell.angle_beta   90.00
_cell.angle_gamma   90.00
#
_symmetry.space_group_name_H-M   'P 1'
#
loop_
_entity.id
_entity.type
_entity.pdbx_description
1 polymer ?
#
loop_
_entity_poly.entity_id
_entity_poly.type
_entity_poly.pdbx_seq_one_letter_code
_entity_poly.pdbx_strand_id
1 'polypeptide(L)'
;MALEMTRTNSTESALSSQQSIEQERDCYKEKVDHMKLLLKQCQSELHTYKIRHSGVETFSRLLQETKQENATLTKKLKTMETIVRNLQSRLINNGLSASLSLEECDDFIPGTSKQVLENLSRENSRLKQLLRPSPSDPEETQTFQKKIKELSQKNATLQQQLESKVSRMNDLERALSSSSDEKDAQIRRLTMTVEELRESSRTRDVLCISLAEETSNLRQQLTDVGTQCQQMALRLENSKAKQGAQLKGSDKLPEDIERLREESLKAKLEEVTKMNHRWQSYNTMQEQRIQQLVKEVDSAQALAITPEREESINRALDEAKSKLQTLENQKKELETKINEAMTYNSHLTQEVEKLREEVNSRREGTCLSSNSESIEALKHQIQICTEDFEYERSDREKAQHRISQLEEEMRQIKSERDRFKTRMSQLEVENSKRDSMSRNRMPQPNLEYNLLTNQSLYNDFNLNQPNQGYSMETQLAARGPGLLKDHKPPNSLPVEPSKGQMSVGQGPSRKVYVAQNMNEMDSSLQTDNATSSSQHSISRNSQELRLPEKADSDLGLSVAVPSLNDLDDINDSESDTGNGQMLSCPKCGQSFSSECHAQLVEHLEVCCD
;
A
#
# COMPACT_ATOMS: atom_id res chain seq x y z
N MET A 1 -8.87 -146.42 -79.34
CA MET A 1 -9.70 -145.33 -79.90
C MET A 1 -10.94 -145.03 -79.08
N ALA A 2 -11.88 -145.95 -78.81
CA ALA A 2 -13.11 -145.61 -78.05
C ALA A 2 -12.90 -145.29 -76.54
N LEU A 3 -11.84 -145.80 -75.90
CA LEU A 3 -11.51 -145.53 -74.49
C LEU A 3 -10.67 -144.26 -74.26
N GLU A 4 -10.06 -143.69 -75.31
CA GLU A 4 -9.39 -142.39 -75.23
C GLU A 4 -10.40 -141.24 -75.37
N MET A 5 -11.44 -141.41 -76.20
CA MET A 5 -12.49 -140.39 -76.38
C MET A 5 -13.36 -140.16 -75.14
N THR A 6 -13.53 -141.16 -74.26
CA THR A 6 -14.30 -141.00 -73.01
C THR A 6 -13.50 -140.36 -71.87
N ARG A 7 -12.17 -140.50 -71.89
CA ARG A 7 -11.27 -139.83 -70.93
C ARG A 7 -11.07 -138.37 -71.29
N THR A 8 -10.95 -138.04 -72.59
CA THR A 8 -10.88 -136.66 -73.08
C THR A 8 -12.17 -135.89 -72.83
N ASN A 9 -13.35 -136.52 -73.03
CA ASN A 9 -14.64 -135.86 -72.80
C ASN A 9 -14.91 -135.54 -71.32
N SER A 10 -14.46 -136.40 -70.37
CA SER A 10 -14.59 -136.11 -68.93
C SER A 10 -13.63 -135.00 -68.48
N THR A 11 -12.42 -134.94 -69.03
CA THR A 11 -11.47 -133.85 -68.75
C THR A 11 -11.89 -132.52 -69.38
N GLU A 12 -12.47 -132.53 -70.59
CA GLU A 12 -12.99 -131.34 -71.26
C GLU A 12 -14.23 -130.77 -70.53
N SER A 13 -15.11 -131.61 -70.01
CA SER A 13 -16.26 -131.18 -69.20
C SER A 13 -15.85 -130.59 -67.84
N ALA A 14 -14.84 -131.17 -67.17
CA ALA A 14 -14.29 -130.63 -65.94
C ALA A 14 -13.55 -129.29 -66.17
N LEU A 15 -12.77 -129.18 -67.26
CA LEU A 15 -12.12 -127.94 -67.67
C LEU A 15 -13.12 -126.85 -68.06
N SER A 16 -14.20 -127.19 -68.77
CA SER A 16 -15.28 -126.25 -69.11
C SER A 16 -16.04 -125.77 -67.86
N SER A 17 -16.29 -126.65 -66.89
CA SER A 17 -16.93 -126.28 -65.62
C SER A 17 -16.00 -125.39 -64.78
N GLN A 18 -14.70 -125.68 -64.76
CA GLN A 18 -13.70 -124.89 -64.06
C GLN A 18 -13.50 -123.50 -64.71
N GLN A 19 -13.50 -123.42 -66.04
CA GLN A 19 -13.51 -122.15 -66.77
C GLN A 19 -14.77 -121.32 -66.50
N SER A 20 -15.93 -121.97 -66.39
CA SER A 20 -17.19 -121.28 -66.02
C SER A 20 -17.13 -120.67 -64.62
N ILE A 21 -16.61 -121.42 -63.63
CA ILE A 21 -16.42 -120.94 -62.25
C ILE A 21 -15.39 -119.79 -62.20
N GLU A 22 -14.32 -119.87 -63.00
CA GLU A 22 -13.33 -118.79 -63.09
C GLU A 22 -13.91 -117.52 -63.72
N GLN A 23 -14.71 -117.64 -64.78
CA GLN A 23 -15.42 -116.52 -65.38
C GLN A 23 -16.43 -115.89 -64.40
N GLU A 24 -17.14 -116.72 -63.63
CA GLU A 24 -18.07 -116.22 -62.61
C GLU A 24 -17.31 -115.49 -61.49
N ARG A 25 -16.18 -116.04 -61.04
CA ARG A 25 -15.29 -115.39 -60.05
C ARG A 25 -14.77 -114.05 -60.55
N ASP A 26 -14.35 -113.97 -61.81
CA ASP A 26 -13.83 -112.74 -62.40
C ASP A 26 -14.95 -111.69 -62.56
N CYS A 27 -16.17 -112.11 -62.95
CA CYS A 27 -17.37 -111.26 -62.94
C CYS A 27 -17.70 -110.72 -61.54
N TYR A 28 -17.61 -111.55 -60.49
CA TYR A 28 -17.78 -111.07 -59.11
C TYR A 28 -16.67 -110.11 -58.68
N LYS A 29 -15.42 -110.37 -59.09
CA LYS A 29 -14.28 -109.49 -58.80
C LYS A 29 -14.47 -108.12 -59.44
N GLU A 30 -14.89 -108.06 -60.70
CA GLU A 30 -15.21 -106.80 -61.39
C GLU A 30 -16.36 -106.06 -60.70
N LYS A 31 -17.43 -106.75 -60.31
CA LYS A 31 -18.54 -106.14 -59.55
C LYS A 31 -18.07 -105.57 -58.21
N VAL A 32 -17.22 -106.30 -57.48
CA VAL A 32 -16.66 -105.86 -56.21
C VAL A 32 -15.74 -104.65 -56.41
N ASP A 33 -14.91 -104.63 -57.44
CA ASP A 33 -14.02 -103.52 -57.73
C ASP A 33 -14.80 -102.28 -58.22
N HIS A 34 -15.88 -102.47 -59.00
CA HIS A 34 -16.83 -101.41 -59.34
C HIS A 34 -17.51 -100.85 -58.08
N MET A 35 -17.99 -101.71 -57.17
CA MET A 35 -18.55 -101.29 -55.89
C MET A 35 -17.55 -100.51 -55.03
N LYS A 36 -16.28 -100.93 -54.97
CA LYS A 36 -15.22 -100.18 -54.27
C LYS A 36 -14.99 -98.80 -54.89
N LEU A 37 -15.02 -98.69 -56.22
CA LEU A 37 -14.87 -97.41 -56.90
C LEU A 37 -16.05 -96.48 -56.57
N LEU A 38 -17.29 -96.99 -56.61
CA LEU A 38 -18.48 -96.25 -56.19
C LEU A 38 -18.40 -95.82 -54.72
N LEU A 39 -17.95 -96.70 -53.83
CA LEU A 39 -17.74 -96.34 -52.41
C LEU A 39 -16.70 -95.25 -52.24
N LYS A 40 -15.57 -95.30 -52.96
CA LYS A 40 -14.56 -94.24 -52.95
C LYS A 40 -15.12 -92.91 -53.48
N GLN A 41 -15.93 -92.96 -54.54
CA GLN A 41 -16.61 -91.77 -55.06
C GLN A 41 -17.61 -91.19 -54.04
N CYS A 42 -18.45 -92.01 -53.42
CA CYS A 42 -19.35 -91.55 -52.38
C CYS A 42 -18.59 -90.96 -51.17
N GLN A 43 -17.43 -91.52 -50.81
CA GLN A 43 -16.58 -90.99 -49.75
C GLN A 43 -15.95 -89.63 -50.10
N SER A 44 -15.48 -89.44 -51.35
CA SER A 44 -14.92 -88.16 -51.79
C SER A 44 -15.99 -87.07 -51.90
N GLU A 45 -17.19 -87.43 -52.38
CA GLU A 45 -18.36 -86.55 -52.38
C GLU A 45 -18.74 -86.15 -50.95
N LEU A 46 -18.83 -87.11 -50.02
CA LEU A 46 -19.09 -86.85 -48.60
C LEU A 46 -18.05 -85.89 -48.00
N HIS A 47 -16.77 -86.09 -48.29
CA HIS A 47 -15.71 -85.21 -47.81
C HIS A 47 -15.86 -83.78 -48.37
N THR A 48 -16.19 -83.65 -49.65
CA THR A 48 -16.47 -82.36 -50.30
C THR A 48 -17.68 -81.66 -49.68
N TYR A 49 -18.73 -82.41 -49.34
CA TYR A 49 -19.89 -81.85 -48.61
C TYR A 49 -19.52 -81.40 -47.20
N LYS A 50 -18.64 -82.12 -46.49
CA LYS A 50 -18.16 -81.70 -45.17
C LYS A 50 -17.37 -80.39 -45.21
N ILE A 51 -16.48 -80.21 -46.19
CA ILE A 51 -15.74 -78.95 -46.38
C ILE A 51 -16.72 -77.81 -46.72
N ARG A 52 -17.69 -78.05 -47.59
CA ARG A 52 -18.72 -77.04 -47.92
C ARG A 52 -19.56 -76.68 -46.69
N HIS A 53 -19.94 -77.66 -45.89
CA HIS A 53 -20.69 -77.44 -44.66
C HIS A 53 -19.90 -76.57 -43.67
N SER A 54 -18.63 -76.91 -43.39
CA SER A 54 -17.79 -76.10 -42.50
C SER A 54 -17.58 -74.69 -43.05
N GLY A 55 -17.45 -74.52 -44.37
CA GLY A 55 -17.45 -73.22 -45.03
C GLY A 55 -18.73 -72.43 -44.74
N VAL A 56 -19.91 -73.03 -44.92
CA VAL A 56 -21.21 -72.38 -44.63
C VAL A 56 -21.33 -72.02 -43.14
N GLU A 57 -20.85 -72.85 -42.23
CA GLU A 57 -20.82 -72.54 -40.79
C GLU A 57 -19.93 -71.32 -40.48
N THR A 58 -18.76 -71.22 -41.11
CA THR A 58 -17.88 -70.04 -40.93
C THR A 58 -18.52 -68.77 -41.46
N PHE A 59 -19.13 -68.80 -42.64
CA PHE A 59 -19.88 -67.66 -43.18
C PHE A 59 -21.09 -67.29 -42.33
N SER A 60 -21.78 -68.28 -41.74
CA SER A 60 -22.90 -68.04 -40.83
C SER A 60 -22.46 -67.31 -39.57
N ARG A 61 -21.28 -67.67 -39.02
CA ARG A 61 -20.69 -66.98 -37.87
C ARG A 61 -20.29 -65.54 -38.20
N LEU A 62 -19.59 -65.32 -39.32
CA LEU A 62 -19.22 -63.98 -39.77
C LEU A 62 -20.46 -63.11 -40.05
N LEU A 63 -21.51 -63.69 -40.62
CA LEU A 63 -22.77 -62.99 -40.83
C LEU A 63 -23.45 -62.61 -39.50
N GLN A 64 -23.33 -63.47 -38.48
CA GLN A 64 -23.85 -63.15 -37.14
C GLN A 64 -23.05 -62.04 -36.46
N GLU A 65 -21.72 -62.08 -36.55
CA GLU A 65 -20.82 -61.04 -36.01
C GLU A 65 -21.07 -59.69 -36.69
N THR A 66 -21.16 -59.65 -38.01
CA THR A 66 -21.48 -58.41 -38.75
C THR A 66 -22.87 -57.87 -38.40
N LYS A 67 -23.87 -58.74 -38.17
CA LYS A 67 -25.18 -58.31 -37.67
C LYS A 67 -25.11 -57.72 -36.27
N GLN A 68 -24.33 -58.34 -35.37
CA GLN A 68 -24.14 -57.83 -34.02
C GLN A 68 -23.41 -56.48 -34.03
N GLU A 69 -22.36 -56.34 -34.83
CA GLU A 69 -21.63 -55.08 -35.00
C GLU A 69 -22.56 -53.98 -35.53
N ASN A 70 -23.32 -54.24 -36.58
CA ASN A 70 -24.32 -53.31 -37.10
C ASN A 70 -25.34 -52.89 -36.04
N ALA A 71 -25.80 -53.83 -35.20
CA ALA A 71 -26.71 -53.51 -34.11
C ALA A 71 -26.04 -52.61 -33.06
N THR A 72 -24.75 -52.83 -32.74
CA THR A 72 -24.00 -51.95 -31.82
C THR A 72 -23.76 -50.56 -32.41
N LEU A 73 -23.40 -50.46 -33.68
CA LEU A 73 -23.22 -49.19 -34.38
C LEU A 73 -24.53 -48.43 -34.48
N THR A 74 -25.63 -49.11 -34.78
CA THR A 74 -26.98 -48.50 -34.79
C THR A 74 -27.35 -47.95 -33.41
N LYS A 75 -27.02 -48.67 -32.33
CA LYS A 75 -27.22 -48.17 -30.95
C LYS A 75 -26.37 -46.92 -30.70
N LYS A 76 -25.08 -46.95 -31.08
CA LYS A 76 -24.17 -45.80 -30.95
C LYS A 76 -24.68 -44.58 -31.74
N LEU A 77 -25.15 -44.77 -32.97
CA LEU A 77 -25.75 -43.71 -33.78
C LEU A 77 -26.98 -43.13 -33.08
N LYS A 78 -27.91 -43.96 -32.61
CA LYS A 78 -29.09 -43.47 -31.86
C LYS A 78 -28.71 -42.70 -30.60
N THR A 79 -27.67 -43.15 -29.87
CA THR A 79 -27.18 -42.41 -28.70
C THR A 79 -26.59 -41.06 -29.10
N MET A 80 -25.78 -41.00 -30.16
CA MET A 80 -25.20 -39.76 -30.68
C MET A 80 -26.29 -38.82 -31.21
N GLU A 81 -27.25 -39.30 -31.97
CA GLU A 81 -28.42 -38.53 -32.44
C GLU A 81 -29.23 -37.97 -31.27
N THR A 82 -29.39 -38.74 -30.18
CA THR A 82 -30.08 -38.28 -28.98
C THR A 82 -29.28 -37.18 -28.27
N ILE A 83 -27.96 -37.33 -28.16
CA ILE A 83 -27.08 -36.30 -27.62
C ILE A 83 -27.13 -35.04 -28.48
N VAL A 84 -27.00 -35.17 -29.81
CA VAL A 84 -27.09 -34.06 -30.75
C VAL A 84 -28.44 -33.35 -30.61
N ARG A 85 -29.55 -34.10 -30.56
CA ARG A 85 -30.89 -33.51 -30.34
C ARG A 85 -30.98 -32.79 -29.00
N ASN A 86 -30.43 -33.35 -27.93
CA ASN A 86 -30.39 -32.70 -26.61
C ASN A 86 -29.54 -31.42 -26.64
N LEU A 87 -28.39 -31.43 -27.32
CA LEU A 87 -27.54 -30.27 -27.49
C LEU A 87 -28.23 -29.19 -28.34
N GLN A 88 -28.87 -29.58 -29.45
CA GLN A 88 -29.67 -28.68 -30.30
C GLN A 88 -30.83 -28.06 -29.50
N SER A 89 -31.56 -28.85 -28.70
CA SER A 89 -32.60 -28.32 -27.81
C SER A 89 -32.02 -27.35 -26.77
N ARG A 90 -30.86 -27.66 -26.19
CA ARG A 90 -30.16 -26.74 -25.27
C ARG A 90 -29.73 -25.46 -25.98
N LEU A 91 -29.24 -25.53 -27.22
CA LEU A 91 -28.84 -24.36 -28.01
C LEU A 91 -30.05 -23.46 -28.29
N ILE A 92 -31.17 -24.04 -28.74
CA ILE A 92 -32.44 -23.32 -28.96
C ILE A 92 -32.91 -22.65 -27.67
N ASN A 93 -32.91 -23.37 -26.55
CA ASN A 93 -33.31 -22.84 -25.25
C ASN A 93 -32.41 -21.69 -24.76
N ASN A 94 -31.15 -21.65 -25.19
CA ASN A 94 -30.21 -20.56 -24.90
C ASN A 94 -30.22 -19.46 -25.97
N GLY A 95 -31.18 -19.48 -26.91
CA GLY A 95 -31.36 -18.45 -27.93
C GLY A 95 -30.33 -18.47 -29.06
N LEU A 96 -29.57 -19.57 -29.21
CA LEU A 96 -28.66 -19.80 -30.33
C LEU A 96 -29.38 -20.63 -31.41
N SER A 97 -29.39 -20.16 -32.65
CA SER A 97 -30.02 -20.87 -33.76
C SER A 97 -29.38 -22.25 -33.94
N ALA A 98 -30.19 -23.32 -33.84
CA ALA A 98 -29.76 -24.71 -34.06
C ALA A 98 -29.32 -25.02 -35.51
N SER A 99 -29.33 -24.01 -36.40
CA SER A 99 -29.01 -24.13 -37.81
C SER A 99 -27.57 -23.70 -38.15
N LEU A 100 -26.62 -23.83 -37.23
CA LEU A 100 -25.21 -23.64 -37.55
C LEU A 100 -24.66 -24.92 -38.19
N SER A 101 -24.83 -25.03 -39.51
CA SER A 101 -23.97 -25.88 -40.34
C SER A 101 -22.59 -25.23 -40.37
N LEU A 102 -21.71 -25.67 -39.48
CA LEU A 102 -20.28 -25.35 -39.56
C LEU A 102 -19.73 -26.06 -40.79
N GLU A 103 -19.67 -25.36 -41.93
CA GLU A 103 -18.70 -25.68 -42.97
C GLU A 103 -17.30 -25.34 -42.44
N GLU A 104 -16.30 -26.14 -42.83
CA GLU A 104 -14.98 -26.27 -42.19
C GLU A 104 -14.05 -25.03 -42.21
N CYS A 105 -14.53 -23.80 -42.39
CA CYS A 105 -13.66 -22.63 -42.60
C CYS A 105 -14.07 -21.30 -41.95
N ASP A 106 -14.94 -21.26 -40.94
CA ASP A 106 -15.17 -20.01 -40.18
C ASP A 106 -14.78 -20.16 -38.71
N ASP A 107 -13.80 -19.37 -38.27
CA ASP A 107 -13.37 -19.24 -36.88
C ASP A 107 -14.56 -18.80 -36.01
N PHE A 108 -15.17 -19.77 -35.33
CA PHE A 108 -16.23 -19.53 -34.35
C PHE A 108 -15.63 -18.80 -33.14
N ILE A 109 -15.80 -17.48 -33.08
CA ILE A 109 -15.59 -16.70 -31.86
C ILE A 109 -16.87 -16.83 -31.03
N PRO A 110 -16.87 -17.52 -29.87
CA PRO A 110 -18.06 -17.63 -29.04
C PRO A 110 -18.46 -16.24 -28.53
N GLY A 111 -19.49 -15.65 -29.14
CA GLY A 111 -20.15 -14.47 -28.61
C GLY A 111 -20.78 -14.80 -27.25
N THR A 112 -20.69 -13.88 -26.30
CA THR A 112 -21.33 -14.03 -24.99
C THR A 112 -22.82 -14.32 -25.15
N SER A 113 -23.36 -15.24 -24.33
CA SER A 113 -24.75 -15.72 -24.43
C SER A 113 -25.73 -14.55 -24.59
N LYS A 114 -26.69 -14.67 -25.51
CA LYS A 114 -27.73 -13.66 -25.76
C LYS A 114 -28.43 -13.25 -24.47
N GLN A 115 -28.65 -14.18 -23.57
CA GLN A 115 -29.24 -13.92 -22.26
C GLN A 115 -28.32 -13.11 -21.34
N VAL A 116 -27.00 -13.31 -21.41
CA VAL A 116 -26.03 -12.46 -20.72
C VAL A 116 -26.05 -11.05 -21.30
N LEU A 117 -26.12 -10.90 -22.62
CA LEU A 117 -26.21 -9.58 -23.26
C LEU A 117 -27.53 -8.86 -22.89
N GLU A 118 -28.66 -9.56 -22.90
CA GLU A 118 -29.95 -9.01 -22.48
C GLU A 118 -29.98 -8.68 -20.98
N ASN A 119 -29.38 -9.53 -20.13
CA ASN A 119 -29.25 -9.26 -18.70
C ASN A 119 -28.32 -8.07 -18.46
N LEU A 120 -27.18 -8.00 -19.13
CA LEU A 120 -26.26 -6.85 -19.06
C LEU A 120 -26.88 -5.58 -19.61
N SER A 121 -27.74 -5.67 -20.63
CA SER A 121 -28.47 -4.52 -21.16
C SER A 121 -29.57 -4.06 -20.21
N ARG A 122 -30.33 -4.98 -19.61
CA ARG A 122 -31.34 -4.66 -18.58
C ARG A 122 -30.68 -4.09 -17.35
N GLU A 123 -29.58 -4.69 -16.91
CA GLU A 123 -28.80 -4.24 -15.77
C GLU A 123 -28.12 -2.91 -16.07
N ASN A 124 -27.59 -2.69 -17.28
CA ASN A 124 -27.13 -1.36 -17.70
C ASN A 124 -28.26 -0.35 -17.70
N SER A 125 -29.46 -0.69 -18.16
CA SER A 125 -30.61 0.23 -18.12
C SER A 125 -31.05 0.51 -16.68
N ARG A 126 -31.06 -0.50 -15.80
CA ARG A 126 -31.38 -0.39 -14.37
C ARG A 126 -30.32 0.46 -13.65
N LEU A 127 -29.05 0.15 -13.85
CA LEU A 127 -27.91 0.92 -13.33
C LEU A 127 -27.94 2.33 -13.88
N LYS A 128 -28.17 2.55 -15.18
CA LYS A 128 -28.37 3.89 -15.74
C LYS A 128 -29.60 4.60 -15.18
N GLN A 129 -30.61 3.90 -14.68
CA GLN A 129 -31.76 4.50 -14.01
C GLN A 129 -31.47 4.80 -12.53
N LEU A 130 -30.61 4.00 -11.89
CA LEU A 130 -30.09 4.21 -10.53
C LEU A 130 -29.01 5.31 -10.47
N LEU A 131 -28.18 5.41 -11.53
CA LEU A 131 -27.10 6.36 -11.75
C LEU A 131 -27.55 7.59 -12.54
N ARG A 132 -28.66 7.52 -13.27
CA ARG A 132 -29.40 8.74 -13.62
C ARG A 132 -29.62 9.34 -12.25
N PRO A 133 -29.05 10.53 -11.97
CA PRO A 133 -29.23 11.13 -10.68
C PRO A 133 -30.72 11.05 -10.45
N SER A 134 -31.11 10.43 -9.32
CA SER A 134 -32.39 10.77 -8.72
C SER A 134 -32.51 12.28 -8.92
N PRO A 135 -33.67 12.85 -9.28
CA PRO A 135 -33.84 14.26 -9.01
C PRO A 135 -33.62 14.40 -7.50
N SER A 136 -32.35 14.55 -7.09
CA SER A 136 -31.92 15.10 -5.84
C SER A 136 -32.78 16.32 -5.78
N ASP A 137 -33.66 16.37 -4.79
CA ASP A 137 -34.64 17.42 -4.68
C ASP A 137 -33.93 18.72 -5.06
N PRO A 138 -34.48 19.54 -5.97
CA PRO A 138 -33.81 20.74 -6.42
C PRO A 138 -33.33 21.58 -5.23
N GLU A 139 -33.98 21.45 -4.08
CA GLU A 139 -33.57 21.94 -2.78
C GLU A 139 -32.26 21.32 -2.24
N GLU A 140 -32.08 20.00 -2.18
CA GLU A 140 -30.82 19.37 -1.74
C GLU A 140 -29.65 19.73 -2.65
N THR A 141 -29.86 19.74 -3.96
CA THR A 141 -28.82 20.15 -4.91
C THR A 141 -28.45 21.63 -4.69
N GLN A 142 -29.44 22.47 -4.40
CA GLN A 142 -29.23 23.89 -4.10
C GLN A 142 -28.59 24.11 -2.73
N THR A 143 -28.86 23.29 -1.71
CA THR A 143 -28.19 23.36 -0.40
C THR A 143 -26.73 22.93 -0.51
N PHE A 144 -26.42 21.85 -1.24
CA PHE A 144 -25.04 21.48 -1.54
C PHE A 144 -24.32 22.56 -2.34
N GLN A 145 -24.98 23.16 -3.33
CA GLN A 145 -24.40 24.26 -4.10
C GLN A 145 -24.14 25.51 -3.25
N LYS A 146 -25.04 25.84 -2.31
CA LYS A 146 -24.81 26.91 -1.32
C LYS A 146 -23.63 26.58 -0.41
N LYS A 147 -23.53 25.34 0.09
CA LYS A 147 -22.43 24.90 0.96
C LYS A 147 -21.09 24.88 0.23
N ILE A 148 -21.06 24.49 -1.05
CA ILE A 148 -19.87 24.58 -1.90
C ILE A 148 -19.45 26.04 -2.08
N LYS A 149 -20.39 26.97 -2.32
CA LYS A 149 -20.09 28.40 -2.41
C LYS A 149 -19.54 28.95 -1.09
N GLU A 150 -20.13 28.58 0.03
CA GLU A 150 -19.68 29.00 1.37
C GLU A 150 -18.28 28.46 1.68
N LEU A 151 -18.02 27.17 1.42
CA LEU A 151 -16.69 26.57 1.58
C LEU A 151 -15.67 27.18 0.62
N SER A 152 -16.06 27.49 -0.61
CA SER A 152 -15.20 28.19 -1.57
C SER A 152 -14.85 29.60 -1.08
N GLN A 153 -15.80 30.32 -0.49
CA GLN A 153 -15.55 31.64 0.10
C GLN A 153 -14.62 31.54 1.31
N LYS A 154 -14.84 30.58 2.22
CA LYS A 154 -13.96 30.32 3.37
C LYS A 154 -12.55 29.94 2.93
N ASN A 155 -12.40 29.12 1.88
CA ASN A 155 -11.09 28.80 1.34
C ASN A 155 -10.40 30.04 0.76
N ALA A 156 -11.13 30.90 0.06
CA ALA A 156 -10.55 32.15 -0.48
C ALA A 156 -10.08 33.09 0.64
N THR A 157 -10.85 33.23 1.73
CA THR A 157 -10.45 34.07 2.87
C THR A 157 -9.27 33.47 3.63
N LEU A 158 -9.24 32.15 3.84
CA LEU A 158 -8.10 31.47 4.44
C LEU A 158 -6.83 31.60 3.59
N GLN A 159 -6.97 31.52 2.26
CA GLN A 159 -5.86 31.73 1.33
C GLN A 159 -5.29 33.15 1.45
N GLN A 160 -6.16 34.16 1.49
CA GLN A 160 -5.74 35.55 1.69
C GLN A 160 -5.05 35.76 3.05
N GLN A 161 -5.57 35.12 4.11
CA GLN A 161 -4.94 35.16 5.43
C GLN A 161 -3.55 34.51 5.39
N LEU A 162 -3.39 33.37 4.73
CA LEU A 162 -2.10 32.71 4.59
C LEU A 162 -1.09 33.61 3.86
N GLU A 163 -1.50 34.23 2.76
CA GLU A 163 -0.65 35.14 1.98
C GLU A 163 -0.23 36.39 2.78
N SER A 164 -1.12 36.93 3.61
CA SER A 164 -0.78 38.02 4.53
C SER A 164 0.24 37.59 5.61
N LYS A 165 0.11 36.36 6.13
CA LYS A 165 1.02 35.82 7.15
C LYS A 165 2.40 35.51 6.55
N VAL A 166 2.44 34.99 5.33
CA VAL A 166 3.68 34.76 4.57
C VAL A 166 4.37 36.08 4.27
N SER A 167 3.64 37.12 3.84
CA SER A 167 4.22 38.44 3.61
C SER A 167 4.86 39.01 4.88
N ARG A 168 4.16 38.92 6.02
CA ARG A 168 4.70 39.33 7.32
C ARG A 168 5.93 38.52 7.74
N MET A 169 5.94 37.22 7.45
CA MET A 169 7.09 36.35 7.73
C MET A 169 8.30 36.77 6.90
N ASN A 170 8.12 37.05 5.60
CA ASN A 170 9.19 37.53 4.72
C ASN A 170 9.77 38.87 5.19
N ASP A 171 8.94 39.78 5.70
CA ASP A 171 9.42 41.05 6.24
C ASP A 171 10.23 40.85 7.54
N LEU A 172 9.81 39.93 8.40
CA LEU A 172 10.57 39.54 9.58
C LEU A 172 11.88 38.84 9.21
N GLU A 173 11.87 37.93 8.24
CA GLU A 173 13.07 37.28 7.72
C GLU A 173 14.04 38.29 7.11
N ARG A 174 13.55 39.31 6.38
CA ARG A 174 14.38 40.40 5.87
C ARG A 174 14.99 41.22 7.00
N ALA A 175 14.21 41.53 8.06
CA ALA A 175 14.71 42.23 9.24
C ALA A 175 15.73 41.39 10.04
N LEU A 176 15.55 40.07 10.11
CA LEU A 176 16.48 39.15 10.75
C LEU A 176 17.75 38.95 9.92
N SER A 177 17.61 38.89 8.60
CA SER A 177 18.70 38.74 7.62
C SER A 177 19.47 40.03 7.36
N SER A 178 18.99 41.19 7.85
CA SER A 178 19.85 42.38 7.96
C SER A 178 21.10 42.00 8.76
N SER A 179 22.24 42.13 8.09
CA SER A 179 23.48 41.47 8.52
C SER A 179 23.86 41.87 9.94
N SER A 180 24.47 40.94 10.70
CA SER A 180 25.05 41.26 12.01
C SER A 180 25.96 42.48 11.90
N ASP A 181 26.68 42.59 10.79
CA ASP A 181 27.60 43.70 10.51
C ASP A 181 26.91 45.08 10.46
N GLU A 182 25.68 45.17 9.96
CA GLU A 182 24.90 46.42 9.96
C GLU A 182 24.44 46.82 11.37
N LYS A 183 23.99 45.83 12.16
CA LYS A 183 23.60 46.04 13.56
C LYS A 183 24.82 46.41 14.40
N ASP A 184 25.95 45.74 14.21
CA ASP A 184 27.21 46.04 14.88
C ASP A 184 27.78 47.40 14.46
N ALA A 185 27.62 47.80 13.19
CA ALA A 185 27.98 49.14 12.74
C ALA A 185 27.08 50.22 13.37
N GLN A 186 25.79 49.96 13.53
CA GLN A 186 24.88 50.88 14.23
C GLN A 186 25.20 50.98 15.72
N ILE A 187 25.49 49.86 16.38
CA ILE A 187 25.93 49.84 17.78
C ILE A 187 27.21 50.67 17.93
N ARG A 188 28.23 50.45 17.09
CA ARG A 188 29.46 51.24 17.13
C ARG A 188 29.20 52.75 16.98
N ARG A 189 28.33 53.15 16.04
CA ARG A 189 27.96 54.57 15.87
C ARG A 189 27.29 55.15 17.12
N LEU A 190 26.31 54.44 17.68
CA LEU A 190 25.61 54.89 18.89
C LEU A 190 26.54 54.95 20.10
N THR A 191 27.43 53.97 20.26
CA THR A 191 28.45 53.98 21.32
C THR A 191 29.40 55.16 21.18
N MET A 192 29.84 55.50 19.97
CA MET A 192 30.66 56.70 19.73
C MET A 192 29.91 57.99 20.12
N THR A 193 28.66 58.15 19.70
CA THR A 193 27.86 59.34 20.06
C THR A 193 27.64 59.46 21.56
N VAL A 194 27.42 58.34 22.26
CA VAL A 194 27.29 58.33 23.73
C VAL A 194 28.59 58.76 24.39
N GLU A 195 29.74 58.29 23.92
CA GLU A 195 31.03 58.68 24.50
C GLU A 195 31.36 60.16 24.20
N GLU A 196 31.04 60.66 23.01
CA GLU A 196 31.16 62.09 22.68
C GLU A 196 30.29 62.97 23.58
N LEU A 197 29.06 62.55 23.87
CA LEU A 197 28.17 63.25 24.80
C LEU A 197 28.70 63.22 26.24
N ARG A 198 29.26 62.08 26.67
CA ARG A 198 29.90 61.97 27.99
C ARG A 198 31.10 62.89 28.10
N GLU A 199 31.95 62.94 27.08
CA GLU A 199 33.14 63.81 27.07
C GLU A 199 32.75 65.30 27.02
N SER A 200 31.73 65.65 26.25
CA SER A 200 31.13 66.98 26.24
C SER A 200 30.57 67.35 27.63
N SER A 201 29.91 66.40 28.31
CA SER A 201 29.42 66.60 29.67
C SER A 201 30.56 66.79 30.67
N ARG A 202 31.60 65.94 30.64
CA ARG A 202 32.79 66.09 31.50
C ARG A 202 33.45 67.44 31.31
N THR A 203 33.59 67.89 30.06
CA THR A 203 34.17 69.20 29.74
C THR A 203 33.29 70.32 30.30
N ARG A 204 31.97 70.21 30.16
CA ARG A 204 31.01 71.16 30.75
C ARG A 204 31.12 71.21 32.27
N ASP A 205 31.24 70.06 32.92
CA ASP A 205 31.33 69.97 34.38
C ASP A 205 32.61 70.63 34.90
N VAL A 206 33.76 70.40 34.25
CA VAL A 206 35.02 71.07 34.59
C VAL A 206 34.92 72.59 34.42
N LEU A 207 34.30 73.07 33.35
CA LEU A 207 34.08 74.51 33.15
C LEU A 207 33.14 75.10 34.22
N CYS A 208 32.09 74.38 34.61
CA CYS A 208 31.19 74.79 35.68
C CYS A 208 31.93 74.92 37.02
N ILE A 209 32.80 73.95 37.34
CA ILE A 209 33.62 73.99 38.56
C ILE A 209 34.58 75.18 38.52
N SER A 210 35.31 75.35 37.41
CA SER A 210 36.26 76.46 37.26
C SER A 210 35.58 77.83 37.34
N LEU A 211 34.41 77.99 36.73
CA LEU A 211 33.62 79.22 36.82
C LEU A 211 33.09 79.45 38.24
N ALA A 212 32.69 78.38 38.95
CA ALA A 212 32.28 78.48 40.35
C ALA A 212 33.45 78.92 41.25
N GLU A 213 34.66 78.41 41.00
CA GLU A 213 35.88 78.83 41.69
C GLU A 213 36.27 80.28 41.36
N GLU A 214 36.16 80.70 40.10
CA GLU A 214 36.43 82.09 39.73
C GLU A 214 35.42 83.05 40.36
N THR A 215 34.13 82.69 40.36
CA THR A 215 33.10 83.51 41.02
C THR A 215 33.27 83.55 42.53
N SER A 216 33.72 82.47 43.19
CA SER A 216 34.03 82.49 44.63
C SER A 216 35.25 83.38 44.92
N ASN A 217 36.30 83.30 44.08
CA ASN A 217 37.47 84.18 44.17
C ASN A 217 37.10 85.65 43.99
N LEU A 218 36.27 85.98 43.00
CA LEU A 218 35.80 87.35 42.78
C LEU A 218 34.93 87.84 43.94
N ARG A 219 34.06 86.99 44.50
CA ARG A 219 33.30 87.32 45.72
C ARG A 219 34.24 87.59 46.88
N GLN A 220 35.28 86.79 47.07
CA GLN A 220 36.27 86.98 48.12
C GLN A 220 37.03 88.30 47.93
N GLN A 221 37.49 88.60 46.71
CA GLN A 221 38.13 89.89 46.39
C GLN A 221 37.19 91.06 46.66
N LEU A 222 35.90 90.93 46.30
CA LEU A 222 34.91 91.97 46.56
C LEU A 222 34.67 92.16 48.06
N THR A 223 34.62 91.07 48.85
CA THR A 223 34.54 91.17 50.31
C THR A 223 35.79 91.81 50.90
N ASP A 224 36.97 91.49 50.39
CA ASP A 224 38.24 92.09 50.86
C ASP A 224 38.25 93.60 50.58
N VAL A 225 37.89 94.02 49.36
CA VAL A 225 37.73 95.45 49.02
C VAL A 225 36.64 96.11 49.88
N GLY A 226 35.53 95.41 50.12
CA GLY A 226 34.47 95.88 51.01
C GLY A 226 34.98 96.15 52.43
N THR A 227 35.76 95.22 53.00
CA THR A 227 36.38 95.39 54.32
C THR A 227 37.40 96.54 54.33
N GLN A 228 38.19 96.71 53.27
CA GLN A 228 39.12 97.83 53.14
C GLN A 228 38.39 99.18 53.10
N CYS A 229 37.31 99.29 52.32
CA CYS A 229 36.45 100.47 52.29
C CYS A 229 35.84 100.76 53.67
N GLN A 230 35.38 99.73 54.38
CA GLN A 230 34.82 99.87 55.73
C GLN A 230 35.88 100.31 56.76
N GLN A 231 37.11 99.80 56.66
CA GLN A 231 38.24 100.27 57.48
C GLN A 231 38.60 101.73 57.18
N MET A 232 38.59 102.14 55.90
CA MET A 232 38.82 103.54 55.53
C MET A 232 37.70 104.45 56.05
N ALA A 233 36.43 104.02 55.97
CA ALA A 233 35.30 104.74 56.54
C ALA A 233 35.43 104.92 58.06
N LEU A 234 35.81 103.87 58.79
CA LEU A 234 36.08 103.96 60.23
C LEU A 234 37.27 104.89 60.55
N ARG A 235 38.34 104.89 59.74
CA ARG A 235 39.43 105.86 59.89
C ARG A 235 38.96 107.30 59.67
N LEU A 236 38.08 107.52 58.69
CA LEU A 236 37.49 108.83 58.42
C LEU A 236 36.54 109.27 59.55
N GLU A 237 35.69 108.39 60.08
CA GLU A 237 34.83 108.69 61.24
C GLU A 237 35.65 109.01 62.50
N ASN A 238 36.70 108.23 62.76
CA ASN A 238 37.64 108.49 63.86
C ASN A 238 38.44 109.80 63.66
N SER A 239 38.69 110.20 62.42
CA SER A 239 39.33 111.49 62.11
C SER A 239 38.35 112.67 62.23
N LYS A 240 37.05 112.47 61.93
CA LYS A 240 35.98 113.47 62.09
C LYS A 240 35.64 113.76 63.56
N ALA A 241 35.93 112.84 64.48
CA ALA A 241 35.77 113.07 65.93
C ALA A 241 36.84 113.99 66.55
N LYS A 242 37.86 114.47 65.80
CA LYS A 242 39.00 115.26 66.32
C LYS A 242 39.30 116.59 65.62
N GLN A 243 38.49 117.08 64.69
CA GLN A 243 38.69 118.40 64.09
C GLN A 243 37.36 119.13 63.85
N GLY A 244 37.10 120.16 64.66
CA GLY A 244 35.92 121.00 64.58
C GLY A 244 36.05 122.29 65.40
N ALA A 245 37.10 123.07 65.18
CA ALA A 245 37.21 124.46 65.67
C ALA A 245 37.75 125.38 64.56
N GLN A 246 36.81 126.15 63.98
CA GLN A 246 36.92 127.55 63.55
C GLN A 246 37.85 127.96 62.39
N LEU A 247 37.25 128.61 61.37
CA LEU A 247 37.54 129.97 60.82
C LEU A 247 36.89 130.09 59.42
N LYS A 248 35.76 130.80 59.27
CA LYS A 248 35.61 132.22 58.85
C LYS A 248 36.15 132.57 57.45
N GLY A 249 35.21 132.86 56.54
CA GLY A 249 35.19 134.09 55.73
C GLY A 249 35.66 134.00 54.27
N SER A 250 34.75 134.23 53.32
CA SER A 250 34.76 135.38 52.39
C SER A 250 33.91 135.09 51.16
N ASP A 251 33.04 136.05 50.85
CA ASP A 251 32.22 136.15 49.64
C ASP A 251 33.03 136.04 48.33
N LYS A 252 32.46 135.35 47.32
CA LYS A 252 32.22 135.86 45.95
C LYS A 252 31.67 134.82 44.95
N LEU A 253 30.65 135.28 44.20
CA LEU A 253 30.11 134.88 42.88
C LEU A 253 29.17 133.64 42.72
N PRO A 254 28.02 133.77 42.00
CA PRO A 254 26.92 132.79 42.03
C PRO A 254 26.86 131.79 40.86
N GLU A 255 27.84 131.76 39.96
CA GLU A 255 27.74 131.02 38.68
C GLU A 255 28.33 129.59 38.75
N ASP A 256 29.20 129.32 39.73
CA ASP A 256 29.84 128.00 39.93
C ASP A 256 28.99 127.02 40.75
N ILE A 257 28.05 127.53 41.55
CA ILE A 257 27.14 126.70 42.37
C ILE A 257 26.12 125.98 41.49
N GLU A 258 25.70 126.61 40.40
CA GLU A 258 24.70 126.06 39.49
C GLU A 258 25.30 124.94 38.63
N ARG A 259 26.55 125.10 38.19
CA ARG A 259 27.32 124.05 37.50
C ARG A 259 27.61 122.84 38.40
N LEU A 260 27.99 123.05 39.66
CA LEU A 260 28.19 121.97 40.64
C LEU A 260 26.87 121.26 41.00
N ARG A 261 25.73 121.97 41.02
CA ARG A 261 24.40 121.35 41.17
C ARG A 261 24.02 120.53 39.94
N GLU A 262 24.31 121.02 38.75
CA GLU A 262 24.06 120.30 37.50
C GLU A 262 24.91 119.01 37.42
N GLU A 263 26.18 119.08 37.79
CA GLU A 263 27.08 117.92 37.89
C GLU A 263 26.61 116.92 38.96
N SER A 264 26.12 117.41 40.11
CA SER A 264 25.54 116.55 41.16
C SER A 264 24.25 115.85 40.69
N LEU A 265 23.39 116.54 39.95
CA LEU A 265 22.18 115.96 39.37
C LEU A 265 22.50 114.95 38.27
N LYS A 266 23.51 115.20 37.43
CA LYS A 266 24.00 114.24 36.43
C LYS A 266 24.54 112.96 37.10
N ALA A 267 25.31 113.09 38.17
CA ALA A 267 25.80 111.93 38.91
C ALA A 267 24.67 111.09 39.53
N LYS A 268 23.65 111.73 40.12
CA LYS A 268 22.46 111.03 40.64
C LYS A 268 21.63 110.38 39.54
N LEU A 269 21.50 111.04 38.37
CA LEU A 269 20.83 110.46 37.21
C LEU A 269 21.58 109.23 36.70
N GLU A 270 22.91 109.28 36.66
CA GLU A 270 23.76 108.15 36.28
C GLU A 270 23.65 106.99 37.28
N GLU A 271 23.54 107.28 38.58
CA GLU A 271 23.34 106.26 39.61
C GLU A 271 21.97 105.58 39.49
N VAL A 272 20.89 106.36 39.29
CA VAL A 272 19.54 105.84 39.10
C VAL A 272 19.43 105.04 37.81
N THR A 273 20.08 105.48 36.73
CA THR A 273 20.10 104.72 35.46
C THR A 273 20.88 103.40 35.61
N LYS A 274 22.01 103.39 36.32
CA LYS A 274 22.73 102.15 36.68
C LYS A 274 21.88 101.22 37.55
N MET A 275 21.15 101.78 38.52
CA MET A 275 20.27 100.99 39.40
C MET A 275 19.07 100.42 38.64
N ASN A 276 18.47 101.20 37.74
CA ASN A 276 17.41 100.74 36.85
C ASN A 276 17.92 99.63 35.92
N HIS A 277 19.13 99.78 35.35
CA HIS A 277 19.74 98.74 34.53
C HIS A 277 19.96 97.43 35.30
N ARG A 278 20.47 97.50 36.53
CA ARG A 278 20.61 96.32 37.41
C ARG A 278 19.26 95.67 37.73
N TRP A 279 18.24 96.47 38.01
CA TRP A 279 16.89 95.98 38.27
C TRP A 279 16.29 95.30 37.03
N GLN A 280 16.49 95.88 35.84
CA GLN A 280 16.07 95.26 34.57
C GLN A 280 16.79 93.93 34.34
N SER A 281 18.12 93.87 34.52
CA SER A 281 18.87 92.61 34.38
C SER A 281 18.41 91.54 35.37
N TYR A 282 18.15 91.93 36.62
CA TYR A 282 17.61 91.03 37.64
C TYR A 282 16.21 90.53 37.25
N ASN A 283 15.33 91.42 36.80
CA ASN A 283 13.98 91.08 36.38
C ASN A 283 14.01 90.12 35.18
N THR A 284 14.83 90.38 34.15
CA THR A 284 14.99 89.50 32.99
C THR A 284 15.51 88.12 33.40
N MET A 285 16.50 88.05 34.30
CA MET A 285 17.02 86.76 34.79
C MET A 285 15.95 85.99 35.59
N GLN A 286 15.13 86.69 36.37
CA GLN A 286 14.04 86.08 37.12
C GLN A 286 12.94 85.55 36.19
N GLU A 287 12.58 86.30 35.14
CA GLU A 287 11.65 85.86 34.10
C GLU A 287 12.16 84.60 33.38
N GLN A 288 13.45 84.55 33.04
CA GLN A 288 14.06 83.37 32.41
C GLN A 288 14.02 82.13 33.32
N ARG A 289 14.30 82.31 34.63
CA ARG A 289 14.21 81.20 35.60
C ARG A 289 12.78 80.69 35.75
N ILE A 290 11.79 81.59 35.79
CA ILE A 290 10.38 81.21 35.85
C ILE A 290 9.99 80.43 34.58
N GLN A 291 10.41 80.89 33.40
CA GLN A 291 10.14 80.19 32.14
C GLN A 291 10.78 78.79 32.10
N GLN A 292 11.99 78.62 32.65
CA GLN A 292 12.63 77.30 32.76
C GLN A 292 11.85 76.38 33.69
N LEU A 293 11.45 76.86 34.88
CA LEU A 293 10.65 76.08 35.82
C LEU A 293 9.29 75.69 35.25
N VAL A 294 8.62 76.58 34.49
CA VAL A 294 7.36 76.25 33.81
C VAL A 294 7.56 75.11 32.81
N LYS A 295 8.62 75.16 31.99
CA LYS A 295 8.93 74.09 31.04
C LYS A 295 9.23 72.75 31.72
N GLU A 296 9.94 72.78 32.85
CA GLU A 296 10.22 71.57 33.64
C GLU A 296 8.92 70.97 34.20
N VAL A 297 8.01 71.80 34.74
CA VAL A 297 6.69 71.37 35.22
C VAL A 297 5.84 70.80 34.08
N ASP A 298 5.78 71.46 32.92
CA ASP A 298 5.05 70.97 31.76
C ASP A 298 5.58 69.62 31.28
N SER A 299 6.91 69.44 31.26
CA SER A 299 7.54 68.17 30.89
C SER A 299 7.25 67.04 31.89
N ALA A 300 7.22 67.35 33.19
CA ALA A 300 6.88 66.39 34.23
C ALA A 300 5.39 66.01 34.16
N GLN A 301 4.51 66.97 33.86
CA GLN A 301 3.07 66.75 33.73
C GLN A 301 2.71 65.97 32.46
N ALA A 302 3.48 66.12 31.37
CA ALA A 302 3.33 65.29 30.16
C ALA A 302 3.73 63.82 30.38
N LEU A 303 4.59 63.53 31.35
CA LEU A 303 4.98 62.17 31.73
C LEU A 303 4.09 61.57 32.82
N ALA A 304 3.28 62.39 33.49
CA ALA A 304 2.32 61.92 34.48
C ALA A 304 1.27 61.04 33.79
N ILE A 305 0.94 59.91 34.41
CA ILE A 305 -0.09 59.03 33.91
C ILE A 305 -1.42 59.73 34.16
N THR A 306 -2.06 60.15 33.07
CA THR A 306 -3.41 60.70 33.13
C THR A 306 -4.40 59.57 33.41
N PRO A 307 -5.52 59.85 34.10
CA PRO A 307 -6.52 58.83 34.41
C PRO A 307 -7.05 58.12 33.16
N GLU A 308 -7.15 58.83 32.03
CA GLU A 308 -7.54 58.26 30.73
C GLU A 308 -6.54 57.22 30.20
N ARG A 309 -5.23 57.46 30.42
CA ARG A 309 -4.17 56.53 30.01
C ARG A 309 -4.16 55.30 30.91
N GLU A 310 -4.38 55.49 32.21
CA GLU A 310 -4.57 54.40 33.19
C GLU A 310 -5.74 53.50 32.81
N GLU A 311 -6.90 54.08 32.49
CA GLU A 311 -8.07 53.32 32.02
C GLU A 311 -7.80 52.57 30.72
N SER A 312 -7.10 53.19 29.76
CA SER A 312 -6.72 52.52 28.51
C SER A 312 -5.79 51.34 28.74
N ILE A 313 -4.83 51.46 29.67
CA ILE A 313 -3.92 50.38 30.05
C ILE A 313 -4.70 49.26 30.75
N ASN A 314 -5.61 49.59 31.67
CA ASN A 314 -6.44 48.61 32.36
C ASN A 314 -7.38 47.86 31.40
N ARG A 315 -8.02 48.55 30.45
CA ARG A 315 -8.81 47.91 29.39
C ARG A 315 -7.98 46.94 28.55
N ALA A 316 -6.79 47.35 28.12
CA ALA A 316 -5.89 46.48 27.36
C ALA A 316 -5.42 45.26 28.18
N LEU A 317 -5.19 45.46 29.48
CA LEU A 317 -4.82 44.39 30.40
C LEU A 317 -5.96 43.39 30.59
N ASP A 318 -7.19 43.86 30.75
CA ASP A 318 -8.36 42.99 30.92
C ASP A 318 -8.72 42.25 29.63
N GLU A 319 -8.55 42.89 28.47
CA GLU A 319 -8.66 42.21 27.18
C GLU A 319 -7.59 41.12 27.01
N ALA A 320 -6.34 41.40 27.42
CA ALA A 320 -5.27 40.42 27.40
C ALA A 320 -5.55 39.24 28.35
N LYS A 321 -6.08 39.51 29.56
CA LYS A 321 -6.51 38.47 30.51
C LYS A 321 -7.63 37.61 29.93
N SER A 322 -8.64 38.22 29.32
CA SER A 322 -9.75 37.49 28.68
C SER A 322 -9.23 36.59 27.55
N LYS A 323 -8.36 37.12 26.68
CA LYS A 323 -7.70 36.33 25.63
C LYS A 323 -6.89 35.17 26.19
N LEU A 324 -6.10 35.39 27.24
CA LEU A 324 -5.35 34.32 27.90
C LEU A 324 -6.28 33.23 28.46
N GLN A 325 -7.40 33.61 29.08
CA GLN A 325 -8.38 32.66 29.60
C GLN A 325 -9.02 31.82 28.49
N THR A 326 -9.36 32.43 27.34
CA THR A 326 -9.89 31.68 26.19
C THR A 326 -8.88 30.69 25.62
N LEU A 327 -7.60 31.08 25.52
CA LEU A 327 -6.52 30.19 25.07
C LEU A 327 -6.28 29.05 26.05
N GLU A 328 -6.39 29.31 27.36
CA GLU A 328 -6.24 28.28 28.38
C GLU A 328 -7.38 27.25 28.31
N ASN A 329 -8.62 27.70 28.07
CA ASN A 329 -9.76 26.81 27.87
C ASN A 329 -9.61 25.96 26.60
N GLN A 330 -9.17 26.56 25.48
CA GLN A 330 -8.89 25.84 24.24
C GLN A 330 -7.78 24.80 24.43
N LYS A 331 -6.74 25.15 25.19
CA LYS A 331 -5.68 24.19 25.53
C LYS A 331 -6.23 22.99 26.29
N LYS A 332 -7.07 23.21 27.30
CA LYS A 332 -7.71 22.12 28.06
C LYS A 332 -8.58 21.23 27.17
N GLU A 333 -9.36 21.83 26.26
CA GLU A 333 -10.19 21.08 25.31
C GLU A 333 -9.36 20.24 24.32
N LEU A 334 -8.22 20.77 23.85
CA LEU A 334 -7.31 20.01 23.01
C LEU A 334 -6.64 18.87 23.79
N GLU A 335 -6.28 19.09 25.05
CA GLU A 335 -5.74 18.05 25.93
C GLU A 335 -6.76 16.93 26.16
N THR A 336 -8.05 17.24 26.38
CA THR A 336 -9.09 16.21 26.50
C THR A 336 -9.27 15.44 25.19
N LYS A 337 -9.32 16.12 24.05
CA LYS A 337 -9.41 15.46 22.73
C LYS A 337 -8.21 14.57 22.42
N ILE A 338 -6.99 14.99 22.79
CA ILE A 338 -5.78 14.16 22.65
C ILE A 338 -5.88 12.93 23.56
N ASN A 339 -6.34 13.09 24.79
CA ASN A 339 -6.51 11.97 25.71
C ASN A 339 -7.57 10.97 25.21
N GLU A 340 -8.71 11.45 24.70
CA GLU A 340 -9.73 10.61 24.07
C GLU A 340 -9.20 9.88 22.82
N ALA A 341 -8.42 10.57 21.98
CA ALA A 341 -7.79 9.94 20.83
C ALA A 341 -6.76 8.87 21.25
N MET A 342 -6.00 9.10 22.33
CA MET A 342 -5.07 8.11 22.87
C MET A 342 -5.78 6.89 23.45
N THR A 343 -6.88 7.06 24.18
CA THR A 343 -7.65 5.93 24.71
C THR A 343 -8.30 5.12 23.59
N TYR A 344 -8.86 5.80 22.58
CA TYR A 344 -9.40 5.15 21.38
C TYR A 344 -8.33 4.37 20.61
N ASN A 345 -7.16 4.96 20.36
CA ASN A 345 -6.05 4.26 19.71
C ASN A 345 -5.55 3.06 20.53
N SER A 346 -5.51 3.18 21.85
CA SER A 346 -5.17 2.06 22.74
C SER A 346 -6.17 0.91 22.60
N HIS A 347 -7.48 1.22 22.56
CA HIS A 347 -8.52 0.21 22.33
C HIS A 347 -8.37 -0.48 20.97
N LEU A 348 -8.19 0.29 19.88
CA LEU A 348 -7.95 -0.28 18.55
C LEU A 348 -6.71 -1.16 18.51
N THR A 349 -5.63 -0.74 19.18
CA THR A 349 -4.40 -1.53 19.26
C THR A 349 -4.64 -2.86 19.96
N GLN A 350 -5.40 -2.86 21.06
CA GLN A 350 -5.78 -4.10 21.75
C GLN A 350 -6.69 -4.99 20.91
N GLU A 351 -7.61 -4.41 20.15
CA GLU A 351 -8.51 -5.16 19.26
C GLU A 351 -7.76 -5.79 18.09
N VAL A 352 -6.82 -5.05 17.48
CA VAL A 352 -5.91 -5.58 16.46
C VAL A 352 -5.08 -6.73 17.02
N GLU A 353 -4.58 -6.62 18.25
CA GLU A 353 -3.82 -7.71 18.88
C GLU A 353 -4.68 -8.95 19.12
N LYS A 354 -5.91 -8.78 19.64
CA LYS A 354 -6.87 -9.89 19.79
C LYS A 354 -7.18 -10.58 18.46
N LEU A 355 -7.41 -9.81 17.40
CA LEU A 355 -7.66 -10.37 16.07
C LEU A 355 -6.42 -11.10 15.51
N ARG A 356 -5.22 -10.57 15.78
CA ARG A 356 -3.96 -11.25 15.42
C ARG A 356 -3.81 -12.57 16.17
N GLU A 357 -4.08 -12.59 17.46
CA GLU A 357 -4.07 -13.81 18.28
C GLU A 357 -5.12 -14.82 17.81
N GLU A 358 -6.33 -14.37 17.44
CA GLU A 358 -7.37 -15.26 16.90
C GLU A 358 -6.95 -15.85 15.54
N VAL A 359 -6.40 -15.03 14.63
CA VAL A 359 -5.88 -15.50 13.35
C VAL A 359 -4.72 -16.48 13.56
N ASN A 360 -3.82 -16.20 14.49
CA ASN A 360 -2.70 -17.08 14.78
C ASN A 360 -3.16 -18.41 15.40
N SER A 361 -4.13 -18.36 16.32
CA SER A 361 -4.76 -19.53 16.92
C SER A 361 -5.54 -20.37 15.90
N ARG A 362 -6.21 -19.74 14.91
CA ARG A 362 -6.85 -20.45 13.79
C ARG A 362 -5.83 -21.09 12.84
N ARG A 363 -4.69 -20.42 12.59
CA ARG A 363 -3.59 -20.96 11.79
C ARG A 363 -2.96 -22.19 12.45
N GLU A 364 -2.74 -22.13 13.75
CA GLU A 364 -2.19 -23.24 14.55
C GLU A 364 -3.23 -24.35 14.78
N GLY A 365 -4.52 -23.99 14.87
CA GLY A 365 -5.56 -24.89 15.36
C GLY A 365 -6.28 -25.80 14.35
N THR A 366 -6.26 -25.56 13.03
CA THR A 366 -7.23 -26.29 12.18
C THR A 366 -6.88 -26.67 10.74
N CYS A 367 -5.70 -26.39 10.18
CA CYS A 367 -5.52 -26.76 8.76
C CYS A 367 -4.09 -26.97 8.29
N LEU A 368 -3.10 -26.36 8.94
CA LEU A 368 -1.74 -26.38 8.40
C LEU A 368 -0.97 -27.67 8.72
N SER A 369 -1.13 -28.31 9.88
CA SER A 369 -0.48 -29.62 10.13
C SER A 369 -1.05 -30.71 9.21
N SER A 370 -2.38 -30.82 9.11
CA SER A 370 -3.00 -31.86 8.28
C SER A 370 -2.80 -31.64 6.77
N ASN A 371 -2.84 -30.39 6.29
CA ASN A 371 -2.48 -30.10 4.90
C ASN A 371 -0.97 -30.22 4.66
N SER A 372 -0.11 -29.89 5.63
CA SER A 372 1.34 -30.06 5.49
C SER A 372 1.71 -31.54 5.38
N GLU A 373 1.16 -32.39 6.25
CA GLU A 373 1.35 -33.85 6.19
C GLU A 373 0.76 -34.44 4.91
N SER A 374 -0.40 -33.95 4.45
CA SER A 374 -0.99 -34.36 3.18
C SER A 374 -0.13 -33.92 1.98
N ILE A 375 0.43 -32.71 2.01
CA ILE A 375 1.34 -32.20 0.97
C ILE A 375 2.64 -33.01 0.97
N GLU A 376 3.19 -33.37 2.13
CA GLU A 376 4.38 -34.21 2.24
C GLU A 376 4.11 -35.63 1.74
N ALA A 377 2.96 -36.22 2.08
CA ALA A 377 2.54 -37.51 1.55
C ALA A 377 2.38 -37.50 0.02
N LEU A 378 1.77 -36.44 -0.53
CA LEU A 378 1.63 -36.26 -1.99
C LEU A 378 3.00 -36.08 -2.67
N LYS A 379 3.94 -35.37 -2.05
CA LYS A 379 5.32 -35.26 -2.55
C LYS A 379 6.00 -36.61 -2.61
N HIS A 380 5.89 -37.42 -1.55
CA HIS A 380 6.43 -38.78 -1.55
C HIS A 380 5.77 -39.67 -2.60
N GLN A 381 4.46 -39.54 -2.81
CA GLN A 381 3.76 -40.29 -3.85
C GLN A 381 4.25 -39.91 -5.26
N ILE A 382 4.42 -38.61 -5.53
CA ILE A 382 4.97 -38.13 -6.80
C ILE A 382 6.40 -38.66 -6.99
N GLN A 383 7.21 -38.66 -5.94
CA GLN A 383 8.57 -39.19 -5.99
C GLN A 383 8.59 -40.68 -6.36
N ILE A 384 7.80 -41.52 -5.68
CA ILE A 384 7.73 -42.96 -5.98
C ILE A 384 7.25 -43.19 -7.42
N CYS A 385 6.21 -42.50 -7.87
CA CYS A 385 5.75 -42.61 -9.25
C CYS A 385 6.84 -42.20 -10.25
N THR A 386 7.62 -41.17 -9.94
CA THR A 386 8.72 -40.70 -10.80
C THR A 386 9.81 -41.77 -10.89
N GLU A 387 10.22 -42.34 -9.76
CA GLU A 387 11.19 -43.44 -9.69
C GLU A 387 10.69 -44.67 -10.47
N ASP A 388 9.41 -45.04 -10.33
CA ASP A 388 8.80 -46.16 -11.07
C ASP A 388 8.84 -45.94 -12.60
N PHE A 389 8.56 -44.72 -13.08
CA PHE A 389 8.66 -44.39 -14.50
C PHE A 389 10.11 -44.42 -15.01
N GLU A 390 11.08 -44.04 -14.17
CA GLU A 390 12.50 -44.14 -14.51
C GLU A 390 12.97 -45.60 -14.59
N TYR A 391 12.53 -46.45 -13.66
CA TYR A 391 12.79 -47.90 -13.71
C TYR A 391 12.13 -48.54 -14.94
N GLU A 392 10.86 -48.23 -15.22
CA GLU A 392 10.18 -48.72 -16.43
C GLU A 392 10.92 -48.29 -17.70
N ARG A 393 11.36 -47.03 -17.78
CA ARG A 393 12.14 -46.53 -18.92
C ARG A 393 13.46 -47.30 -19.05
N SER A 394 14.19 -47.50 -17.95
CA SER A 394 15.44 -48.26 -17.95
C SER A 394 15.24 -49.71 -18.42
N ASP A 395 14.19 -50.38 -17.95
CA ASP A 395 13.89 -51.75 -18.35
C ASP A 395 13.43 -51.83 -19.80
N ARG A 396 12.70 -50.82 -20.29
CA ARG A 396 12.35 -50.70 -21.72
C ARG A 396 13.58 -50.54 -22.59
N GLU A 397 14.56 -49.73 -22.17
CA GLU A 397 15.84 -49.57 -22.87
C GLU A 397 16.64 -50.90 -22.89
N LYS A 398 16.70 -51.61 -21.76
CA LYS A 398 17.33 -52.95 -21.70
C LYS A 398 16.64 -53.95 -22.61
N ALA A 399 15.31 -53.96 -22.63
CA ALA A 399 14.54 -54.84 -23.51
C ALA A 399 14.78 -54.50 -24.99
N GLN A 400 14.80 -53.22 -25.36
CA GLN A 400 15.13 -52.77 -26.71
C GLN A 400 16.56 -53.15 -27.12
N HIS A 401 17.51 -53.04 -26.20
CA HIS A 401 18.88 -53.49 -26.43
C HIS A 401 18.94 -55.01 -26.67
N ARG A 402 18.24 -55.81 -25.86
CA ARG A 402 18.19 -57.26 -26.03
C ARG A 402 17.50 -57.67 -27.34
N ILE A 403 16.43 -56.98 -27.74
CA ILE A 403 15.79 -57.18 -29.04
C ILE A 403 16.78 -56.88 -30.16
N SER A 404 17.48 -55.74 -30.10
CA SER A 404 18.48 -55.37 -31.11
C SER A 404 19.61 -56.40 -31.21
N GLN A 405 20.05 -56.94 -30.07
CA GLN A 405 21.06 -58.01 -30.03
C GLN A 405 20.53 -59.31 -30.66
N LEU A 406 19.32 -59.73 -30.31
CA LEU A 406 18.68 -60.92 -30.89
C LEU A 406 18.42 -60.77 -32.39
N GLU A 407 18.06 -59.57 -32.85
CA GLU A 407 17.93 -59.27 -34.28
C GLU A 407 19.26 -59.40 -35.02
N GLU A 408 20.37 -58.97 -34.41
CA GLU A 408 21.71 -59.16 -34.95
C GLU A 408 22.13 -60.64 -34.97
N GLU A 409 21.90 -61.38 -33.90
CA GLU A 409 22.12 -62.83 -33.86
C GLU A 409 21.29 -63.55 -34.95
N MET A 410 20.02 -63.16 -35.13
CA MET A 410 19.16 -63.68 -36.20
C MET A 410 19.68 -63.31 -37.60
N ARG A 411 20.24 -62.11 -37.79
CA ARG A 411 20.90 -61.72 -39.07
C ARG A 411 22.12 -62.59 -39.33
N GLN A 412 22.96 -62.82 -38.31
CA GLN A 412 24.14 -63.69 -38.43
C GLN A 412 23.75 -65.12 -38.79
N ILE A 413 22.81 -65.74 -38.07
CA ILE A 413 22.32 -67.09 -38.36
C ILE A 413 21.71 -67.18 -39.77
N LYS A 414 20.92 -66.19 -40.19
CA LYS A 414 20.40 -66.13 -41.57
C LYS A 414 21.52 -66.09 -42.60
N SER A 415 22.55 -65.28 -42.38
CA SER A 415 23.71 -65.20 -43.28
C SER A 415 24.49 -66.53 -43.34
N GLU A 416 24.67 -67.21 -42.20
CA GLU A 416 25.32 -68.52 -42.16
C GLU A 416 24.50 -69.57 -42.89
N ARG A 417 23.18 -69.63 -42.64
CA ARG A 417 22.24 -70.50 -43.36
C ARG A 417 22.31 -70.27 -44.86
N ASP A 418 22.34 -69.02 -45.31
CA ASP A 418 22.41 -68.68 -46.73
C ASP A 418 23.77 -69.07 -47.35
N ARG A 419 24.87 -68.94 -46.58
CA ARG A 419 26.19 -69.49 -46.97
C ARG A 419 26.16 -71.02 -47.08
N PHE A 420 25.58 -71.72 -46.11
CA PHE A 420 25.43 -73.18 -46.15
C PHE A 420 24.57 -73.63 -47.33
N LYS A 421 23.45 -72.96 -47.58
CA LYS A 421 22.58 -73.22 -48.72
C LYS A 421 23.32 -73.04 -50.05
N THR A 422 24.08 -71.96 -50.19
CA THR A 422 24.92 -71.70 -51.37
C THR A 422 25.96 -72.81 -51.56
N ARG A 423 26.62 -73.25 -50.48
CA ARG A 423 27.59 -74.35 -50.52
C ARG A 423 26.95 -75.68 -50.90
N MET A 424 25.76 -75.98 -50.39
CA MET A 424 25.00 -77.18 -50.75
C MET A 424 24.64 -77.20 -52.24
N SER A 425 24.12 -76.08 -52.78
CA SER A 425 23.81 -75.98 -54.21
C SER A 425 25.06 -76.09 -55.10
N GLN A 426 26.21 -75.58 -54.65
CA GLN A 426 27.49 -75.78 -55.37
C GLN A 426 27.89 -77.27 -55.40
N LEU A 427 27.77 -77.99 -54.29
CA LEU A 427 28.07 -79.42 -54.21
C LEU A 427 27.10 -80.27 -55.05
N GLU A 428 25.81 -79.92 -55.11
CA GLU A 428 24.83 -80.59 -55.98
C GLU A 428 25.19 -80.43 -57.47
N VAL A 429 25.67 -79.24 -57.87
CA VAL A 429 26.15 -78.99 -59.24
C VAL A 429 27.43 -79.77 -59.54
N GLU A 430 28.34 -79.89 -58.57
CA GLU A 430 29.56 -80.70 -58.70
C GLU A 430 29.27 -82.22 -58.80
N ASN A 431 28.33 -82.74 -58.00
CA ASN A 431 27.90 -84.14 -58.09
C ASN A 431 27.16 -84.43 -59.41
N SER A 432 26.28 -83.53 -59.86
CA SER A 432 25.58 -83.67 -61.14
C SER A 432 26.54 -83.71 -62.34
N LYS A 433 27.70 -83.04 -62.24
CA LYS A 433 28.75 -83.12 -63.26
C LYS A 433 29.49 -84.48 -63.24
N ARG A 434 29.62 -85.14 -62.09
CA ARG A 434 30.22 -86.48 -61.97
C ARG A 434 29.30 -87.59 -62.52
N ASP A 435 27.98 -87.46 -62.36
CA ASP A 435 27.03 -88.48 -62.82
C ASP A 435 26.76 -88.49 -64.34
N SER A 436 27.26 -87.50 -65.08
CA SER A 436 27.11 -87.43 -66.55
C SER A 436 27.99 -88.43 -67.35
N MET A 437 28.78 -89.28 -66.68
CA MET A 437 29.72 -90.23 -67.32
C MET A 437 29.30 -91.72 -67.27
N SER A 438 28.10 -92.09 -66.83
CA SER A 438 27.66 -93.50 -66.86
C SER A 438 26.27 -93.71 -67.49
N ARG A 439 26.23 -94.47 -68.59
CA ARG A 439 25.06 -94.75 -69.46
C ARG A 439 24.32 -96.05 -69.08
N ASN A 440 23.03 -96.07 -69.45
CA ASN A 440 22.23 -97.15 -70.07
C ASN A 440 21.31 -98.09 -69.23
N ARG A 441 20.08 -98.21 -69.79
CA ARG A 441 19.02 -99.27 -69.78
C ARG A 441 17.84 -99.18 -68.79
N MET A 442 16.66 -99.09 -69.43
CA MET A 442 15.24 -99.43 -69.05
C MET A 442 15.04 -100.70 -68.21
N PRO A 443 13.82 -101.06 -67.69
CA PRO A 443 12.51 -100.36 -67.62
C PRO A 443 11.83 -100.38 -66.22
N GLN A 444 10.66 -99.73 -66.11
CA GLN A 444 9.70 -99.72 -64.97
C GLN A 444 9.31 -101.12 -64.45
N PRO A 445 8.99 -101.26 -63.15
CA PRO A 445 7.57 -101.39 -62.78
C PRO A 445 7.15 -100.74 -61.43
N ASN A 446 5.84 -100.54 -61.32
CA ASN A 446 5.02 -100.24 -60.13
C ASN A 446 5.58 -100.74 -58.80
N LEU A 447 5.56 -99.91 -57.75
CA LEU A 447 5.22 -100.32 -56.39
C LEU A 447 4.75 -99.14 -55.53
N GLU A 448 3.56 -99.29 -54.96
CA GLU A 448 2.97 -98.43 -53.94
C GLU A 448 3.53 -98.84 -52.57
N TYR A 449 4.06 -97.90 -51.78
CA TYR A 449 4.19 -98.06 -50.33
C TYR A 449 4.09 -96.70 -49.62
N ASN A 450 3.18 -96.65 -48.65
CA ASN A 450 2.98 -95.57 -47.70
C ASN A 450 4.18 -95.43 -46.75
N LEU A 451 4.52 -94.19 -46.38
CA LEU A 451 4.98 -93.81 -45.04
C LEU A 451 4.83 -92.28 -44.85
N LEU A 452 3.86 -91.89 -44.01
CA LEU A 452 3.89 -90.65 -43.25
C LEU A 452 5.19 -90.61 -42.42
N THR A 453 5.90 -89.47 -42.33
CA THR A 453 5.99 -88.63 -41.11
C THR A 453 6.83 -87.35 -41.32
N ASN A 454 6.41 -86.26 -40.67
CA ASN A 454 7.11 -85.00 -40.35
C ASN A 454 7.38 -84.03 -41.51
N GLN A 455 6.45 -83.16 -41.89
CA GLN A 455 5.89 -82.01 -41.14
C GLN A 455 6.93 -80.90 -40.87
N SER A 456 6.64 -79.76 -41.50
CA SER A 456 6.96 -78.39 -41.10
C SER A 456 8.43 -77.99 -41.10
N LEU A 457 8.78 -77.08 -41.99
CA LEU A 457 9.25 -75.74 -41.60
C LEU A 457 9.49 -74.89 -42.86
N TYR A 458 8.93 -73.68 -42.83
CA TYR A 458 9.10 -72.57 -43.77
C TYR A 458 8.38 -72.64 -45.12
N ASN A 459 7.17 -72.07 -45.15
CA ASN A 459 6.81 -70.83 -45.86
C ASN A 459 5.28 -70.70 -45.71
N ASP A 460 4.75 -69.70 -45.02
CA ASP A 460 4.59 -68.38 -45.62
C ASP A 460 4.77 -67.21 -44.64
N PHE A 461 5.35 -66.15 -45.19
CA PHE A 461 5.47 -64.82 -44.61
C PHE A 461 4.28 -63.95 -45.07
N ASN A 462 3.64 -63.29 -44.08
CA ASN A 462 2.90 -62.02 -44.14
C ASN A 462 1.55 -61.97 -44.90
N LEU A 463 0.49 -61.28 -44.44
CA LEU A 463 0.36 -60.13 -43.53
C LEU A 463 -1.08 -60.09 -42.96
N ASN A 464 -1.26 -59.41 -41.82
CA ASN A 464 -2.51 -58.90 -41.21
C ASN A 464 -3.43 -59.89 -40.47
N GLN A 465 -3.30 -59.96 -39.14
CA GLN A 465 -4.37 -59.55 -38.20
C GLN A 465 -3.92 -59.64 -36.70
N PRO A 466 -4.67 -58.99 -35.77
CA PRO A 466 -4.20 -58.54 -34.46
C PRO A 466 -4.30 -59.63 -33.38
N ASN A 467 -3.44 -59.51 -32.37
CA ASN A 467 -3.30 -60.50 -31.30
C ASN A 467 -4.06 -60.08 -30.03
N GLN A 468 -5.09 -60.85 -29.66
CA GLN A 468 -5.51 -61.10 -28.27
C GLN A 468 -4.52 -62.15 -27.71
N GLY A 469 -4.00 -62.19 -26.49
CA GLY A 469 -4.24 -61.52 -25.23
C GLY A 469 -3.76 -62.51 -24.15
N TYR A 470 -2.81 -62.12 -23.30
CA TYR A 470 -2.58 -62.78 -22.01
C TYR A 470 -2.38 -61.68 -20.98
N SER A 471 -3.46 -61.42 -20.25
CA SER A 471 -3.58 -60.49 -19.14
C SER A 471 -3.13 -61.18 -17.87
N MET A 472 -2.05 -60.69 -17.25
CA MET A 472 -1.80 -60.88 -15.82
C MET A 472 -2.48 -59.72 -15.08
N GLU A 473 -3.61 -60.03 -14.44
CA GLU A 473 -4.36 -59.11 -13.58
C GLU A 473 -3.51 -58.67 -12.39
N THR A 474 -3.11 -57.41 -12.38
CA THR A 474 -2.69 -56.71 -11.16
C THR A 474 -3.79 -55.71 -10.81
N GLN A 475 -4.43 -55.94 -9.67
CA GLN A 475 -5.63 -55.25 -9.21
C GLN A 475 -5.32 -53.78 -8.88
N LEU A 476 -5.75 -52.86 -9.74
CA LEU A 476 -5.89 -51.44 -9.42
C LEU A 476 -7.37 -51.18 -9.08
N ALA A 477 -7.67 -51.01 -7.80
CA ALA A 477 -8.98 -50.57 -7.35
C ALA A 477 -8.96 -49.07 -7.07
N ALA A 478 -9.69 -48.33 -7.91
CA ALA A 478 -10.11 -46.96 -7.68
C ALA A 478 -11.05 -46.88 -6.46
N ARG A 479 -10.83 -45.89 -5.58
CA ARG A 479 -11.87 -45.34 -4.71
C ARG A 479 -11.77 -43.82 -4.67
N GLY A 480 -12.62 -43.18 -5.47
CA GLY A 480 -13.10 -41.82 -5.22
C GLY A 480 -14.35 -41.85 -4.34
N PRO A 481 -14.69 -40.74 -3.66
CA PRO A 481 -15.71 -40.71 -2.61
C PRO A 481 -17.12 -40.54 -3.19
N GLY A 482 -18.08 -41.33 -2.69
CA GLY A 482 -19.49 -41.23 -3.05
C GLY A 482 -20.40 -41.32 -1.84
N LEU A 483 -21.06 -40.21 -1.54
CA LEU A 483 -22.48 -40.07 -1.20
C LEU A 483 -23.11 -41.17 -0.31
N LEU A 484 -23.26 -40.84 0.98
CA LEU A 484 -24.24 -41.48 1.87
C LEU A 484 -25.54 -40.65 1.85
N LYS A 485 -26.65 -41.33 1.57
CA LYS A 485 -28.03 -40.82 1.64
C LYS A 485 -28.66 -41.11 3.00
N ASP A 486 -29.64 -40.27 3.32
CA ASP A 486 -30.51 -40.21 4.49
C ASP A 486 -31.12 -41.53 4.97
N HIS A 487 -31.11 -41.72 6.29
CA HIS A 487 -32.20 -42.33 7.06
C HIS A 487 -32.29 -41.67 8.45
N LYS A 488 -33.51 -41.31 8.85
CA LYS A 488 -33.94 -40.71 10.14
C LYS A 488 -35.01 -41.63 10.75
N PRO A 489 -35.46 -41.43 12.01
CA PRO A 489 -34.82 -41.68 13.31
C PRO A 489 -35.46 -42.90 14.04
N PRO A 490 -35.17 -43.13 15.34
CA PRO A 490 -36.23 -42.86 16.31
C PRO A 490 -35.78 -42.19 17.63
N ASN A 491 -36.81 -41.78 18.36
CA ASN A 491 -36.94 -40.84 19.48
C ASN A 491 -36.30 -41.21 20.84
N SER A 492 -36.05 -40.12 21.59
CA SER A 492 -36.38 -39.83 23.00
C SER A 492 -35.54 -40.41 24.17
N LEU A 493 -34.69 -39.51 24.73
CA LEU A 493 -34.67 -38.97 26.13
C LEU A 493 -34.40 -39.93 27.33
N PRO A 494 -34.05 -39.46 28.57
CA PRO A 494 -33.88 -38.08 29.10
C PRO A 494 -32.69 -37.86 30.12
N VAL A 495 -32.61 -36.64 30.73
CA VAL A 495 -32.10 -36.29 32.11
C VAL A 495 -30.57 -36.30 32.33
N GLU A 496 -29.85 -35.40 33.03
CA GLU A 496 -29.95 -34.05 33.66
C GLU A 496 -28.50 -33.70 34.17
N PRO A 497 -28.24 -32.55 34.83
CA PRO A 497 -26.97 -31.84 34.86
C PRO A 497 -26.06 -32.24 36.04
N SER A 498 -24.78 -31.93 35.93
CA SER A 498 -23.87 -31.93 37.09
C SER A 498 -23.30 -30.53 37.32
N LYS A 499 -23.79 -29.92 38.40
CA LYS A 499 -23.12 -28.87 39.18
C LYS A 499 -21.92 -29.47 39.92
N GLY A 500 -20.88 -28.66 40.16
CA GLY A 500 -19.82 -28.94 41.13
C GLY A 500 -18.56 -28.13 40.84
N GLN A 501 -18.40 -26.95 41.47
CA GLN A 501 -17.46 -26.70 42.58
C GLN A 501 -15.98 -26.67 42.15
N MET A 502 -15.35 -25.49 42.09
CA MET A 502 -14.68 -24.81 43.22
C MET A 502 -13.65 -25.68 43.95
N SER A 503 -12.37 -25.48 43.62
CA SER A 503 -11.17 -25.68 44.46
C SER A 503 -10.03 -24.94 43.76
N VAL A 504 -9.60 -23.76 44.24
CA VAL A 504 -8.64 -23.52 45.33
C VAL A 504 -7.35 -24.35 45.19
N GLY A 505 -6.28 -23.67 44.75
CA GLY A 505 -4.89 -24.13 44.76
C GLY A 505 -4.00 -23.05 44.14
N GLN A 506 -3.52 -22.11 44.97
CA GLN A 506 -2.11 -21.93 45.36
C GLN A 506 -1.15 -21.59 44.20
N GLY A 507 -0.57 -20.39 44.30
CA GLY A 507 0.43 -19.84 43.37
C GLY A 507 1.79 -20.57 43.39
N PRO A 508 2.80 -20.00 42.70
CA PRO A 508 3.58 -18.97 43.38
C PRO A 508 4.14 -17.82 42.50
N SER A 509 4.33 -16.69 43.18
CA SER A 509 5.45 -15.72 43.11
C SER A 509 6.14 -15.40 41.77
N ARG A 510 6.01 -14.14 41.33
CA ARG A 510 7.17 -13.39 40.81
C ARG A 510 7.07 -11.89 41.09
N LYS A 511 8.24 -11.34 41.38
CA LYS A 511 8.55 -10.09 42.09
C LYS A 511 8.27 -8.83 41.24
N VAL A 512 7.74 -7.81 41.91
CA VAL A 512 7.65 -6.42 41.44
C VAL A 512 8.93 -5.69 41.88
N TYR A 513 9.60 -5.02 40.94
CA TYR A 513 10.63 -4.02 41.24
C TYR A 513 9.94 -2.65 41.30
N VAL A 514 10.11 -1.96 42.43
CA VAL A 514 9.84 -0.53 42.62
C VAL A 514 11.20 0.16 42.71
N ALA A 515 11.43 1.18 41.89
CA ALA A 515 12.56 2.08 42.02
C ALA A 515 12.06 3.46 42.45
N GLN A 516 12.55 3.93 43.60
CA GLN A 516 12.41 5.30 44.09
C GLN A 516 13.73 6.06 43.89
N ASN A 517 13.60 7.31 43.46
CA ASN A 517 14.40 8.51 43.72
C ASN A 517 15.88 8.43 44.13
N MET A 518 16.71 9.23 43.46
CA MET A 518 17.71 10.10 44.11
C MET A 518 17.90 11.41 43.33
N ASN A 519 18.07 12.49 44.09
CA ASN A 519 18.30 13.89 43.74
C ASN A 519 19.79 14.20 43.49
N GLU A 520 20.01 15.31 42.77
CA GLU A 520 21.03 16.38 42.96
C GLU A 520 22.55 16.12 42.91
N MET A 521 23.22 16.89 42.03
CA MET A 521 24.53 17.60 42.15
C MET A 521 25.02 17.95 40.71
N ASP A 522 25.71 19.04 40.37
CA ASP A 522 26.26 20.17 41.10
C ASP A 522 26.54 21.35 40.14
N SER A 523 26.65 22.56 40.67
CA SER A 523 27.05 23.78 39.96
C SER A 523 28.56 23.99 40.08
N SER A 524 29.21 24.51 39.02
CA SER A 524 30.55 25.10 39.13
C SER A 524 30.71 26.25 38.14
N LEU A 525 30.68 27.47 38.68
CA LEU A 525 31.12 28.70 38.01
C LEU A 525 32.47 29.09 38.60
N GLN A 526 33.48 29.15 37.75
CA GLN A 526 34.83 29.62 38.07
C GLN A 526 34.96 31.05 37.52
N THR A 527 35.18 32.00 38.43
CA THR A 527 35.56 33.38 38.14
C THR A 527 37.06 33.45 37.93
N ASP A 528 37.53 34.15 36.90
CA ASP A 528 38.86 34.74 36.91
C ASP A 528 38.85 36.10 36.18
N ASN A 529 39.26 37.12 36.95
CA ASN A 529 39.58 38.47 36.53
C ASN A 529 41.06 38.52 36.12
N ALA A 530 41.37 39.18 35.01
CA ALA A 530 42.70 39.78 34.81
C ALA A 530 42.62 40.99 33.87
N THR A 531 42.73 42.17 34.49
CA THR A 531 42.91 43.48 33.87
C THR A 531 44.32 43.58 33.29
N SER A 532 44.47 44.14 32.08
CA SER A 532 45.75 44.65 31.58
C SER A 532 45.52 45.87 30.69
N SER A 533 45.99 47.01 31.17
CA SER A 533 46.05 48.30 30.46
C SER A 533 46.99 48.26 29.26
N SER A 534 46.65 48.93 28.16
CA SER A 534 47.61 49.75 27.41
C SER A 534 46.95 50.70 26.39
N GLN A 535 47.03 52.00 26.72
CA GLN A 535 47.49 53.13 25.91
C GLN A 535 47.13 53.28 24.41
N HIS A 536 46.36 54.36 24.15
CA HIS A 536 46.54 55.42 23.16
C HIS A 536 47.09 55.10 21.75
N SER A 537 46.29 55.47 20.73
CA SER A 537 46.71 56.49 19.75
C SER A 537 45.53 57.00 18.93
N ILE A 538 45.27 58.31 19.05
CA ILE A 538 44.37 59.11 18.23
C ILE A 538 45.11 59.43 16.91
N SER A 539 44.46 59.19 15.77
CA SER A 539 44.85 59.81 14.51
C SER A 539 43.65 60.56 13.95
N ARG A 540 43.72 61.88 14.09
CA ARG A 540 42.81 62.85 13.47
C ARG A 540 43.15 62.94 11.98
N ASN A 541 42.14 62.82 11.13
CA ASN A 541 42.14 63.55 9.86
C ASN A 541 40.76 64.19 9.66
N SER A 542 40.78 65.51 9.76
CA SER A 542 39.66 66.41 9.56
C SER A 542 39.50 66.67 8.07
N GLN A 543 38.29 66.56 7.54
CA GLN A 543 37.92 67.26 6.31
C GLN A 543 36.50 67.81 6.42
N GLU A 544 36.38 69.03 5.92
CA GLU A 544 35.41 70.06 6.26
C GLU A 544 33.99 69.83 5.71
N LEU A 545 33.02 70.26 6.52
CA LEU A 545 31.85 71.11 6.20
C LEU A 545 31.14 70.89 4.85
N ARG A 546 29.84 70.53 4.95
CA ARG A 546 28.73 71.36 4.44
C ARG A 546 27.37 70.88 4.98
N LEU A 547 26.74 71.73 5.79
CA LEU A 547 25.28 71.81 5.99
C LEU A 547 24.65 72.33 4.68
N PRO A 548 23.42 71.90 4.33
CA PRO A 548 22.18 72.51 4.86
C PRO A 548 21.08 71.42 5.05
N GLU A 549 19.84 71.61 5.48
CA GLU A 549 18.99 72.71 5.94
C GLU A 549 17.81 72.04 6.68
N LYS A 550 17.11 72.81 7.50
CA LYS A 550 15.88 72.41 8.20
C LYS A 550 14.77 72.03 7.21
N ALA A 551 14.01 70.98 7.52
CA ALA A 551 12.65 70.82 7.03
C ALA A 551 11.79 70.19 8.14
N ASP A 552 10.71 70.89 8.45
CA ASP A 552 9.72 70.58 9.46
C ASP A 552 8.97 69.28 9.14
N SER A 553 8.77 68.48 10.17
CA SER A 553 7.95 67.28 10.15
C SER A 553 6.47 67.69 10.29
N ASP A 554 5.71 67.60 9.21
CA ASP A 554 4.25 67.65 9.26
C ASP A 554 3.67 66.54 8.38
N LEU A 555 3.32 65.41 9.01
CA LEU A 555 2.51 64.35 8.42
C LEU A 555 1.38 64.02 9.40
N GLY A 556 0.26 64.71 9.22
CA GLY A 556 -1.02 64.33 9.77
C GLY A 556 -1.51 63.02 9.18
N LEU A 557 -1.61 61.99 10.02
CA LEU A 557 -2.34 60.77 9.74
C LEU A 557 -3.69 60.84 10.48
N SER A 558 -4.75 61.12 9.74
CA SER A 558 -6.13 60.98 10.19
C SER A 558 -6.45 59.49 10.38
N VAL A 559 -6.64 59.09 11.64
CA VAL A 559 -7.20 57.78 12.01
C VAL A 559 -8.72 57.88 11.94
N ALA A 560 -9.32 57.21 10.95
CA ALA A 560 -10.75 56.94 10.92
C ALA A 560 -11.03 55.67 11.74
N VAL A 561 -11.86 55.84 12.77
CA VAL A 561 -12.38 54.78 13.65
C VAL A 561 -13.66 54.22 13.04
N PRO A 562 -13.79 52.90 12.80
CA PRO A 562 -15.09 52.27 12.65
C PRO A 562 -15.58 51.71 13.99
N SER A 563 -16.78 52.15 14.34
CA SER A 563 -17.58 51.77 15.50
C SER A 563 -17.88 50.27 15.50
N LEU A 564 -17.59 49.61 16.62
CA LEU A 564 -18.15 48.31 16.99
C LEU A 564 -19.60 48.53 17.41
N ASN A 565 -20.53 47.93 16.68
CA ASN A 565 -21.84 47.48 17.14
C ASN A 565 -22.17 46.21 16.35
N ASP A 566 -22.92 45.31 16.98
CA ASP A 566 -23.48 44.05 16.47
C ASP A 566 -22.73 42.77 16.84
N LEU A 567 -22.73 42.44 18.14
CA LEU A 567 -22.83 41.06 18.62
C LEU A 567 -23.56 41.04 19.96
N ASP A 568 -24.88 40.87 19.91
CA ASP A 568 -25.71 40.27 20.96
C ASP A 568 -27.00 39.76 20.29
N ASP A 569 -27.05 38.46 20.00
CA ASP A 569 -28.28 37.65 19.98
C ASP A 569 -27.93 36.19 19.65
N ILE A 570 -27.62 35.42 20.70
CA ILE A 570 -27.89 33.98 20.71
C ILE A 570 -28.67 33.70 21.99
N ASN A 571 -29.99 33.81 21.87
CA ASN A 571 -30.92 33.26 22.84
C ASN A 571 -31.51 31.97 22.27
N ASP A 572 -31.64 30.99 23.15
CA ASP A 572 -32.21 29.67 22.93
C ASP A 572 -33.60 29.74 22.28
N SER A 573 -33.85 28.80 21.36
CA SER A 573 -35.20 28.37 21.01
C SER A 573 -35.16 26.89 20.64
N GLU A 574 -35.51 26.08 21.63
CA GLU A 574 -36.13 24.77 21.40
C GLU A 574 -37.35 24.95 20.49
N SER A 575 -37.42 24.20 19.40
CA SER A 575 -38.68 23.66 18.90
C SER A 575 -38.41 22.49 17.96
N ASP A 576 -38.62 21.31 18.53
CA ASP A 576 -38.99 20.04 17.93
C ASP A 576 -39.92 20.19 16.70
N THR A 577 -39.57 19.53 15.59
CA THR A 577 -40.47 18.69 14.79
C THR A 577 -39.71 17.94 13.70
N GLY A 578 -39.45 16.66 13.98
CA GLY A 578 -39.90 15.57 13.12
C GLY A 578 -39.20 15.37 11.77
N ASN A 579 -38.01 14.76 11.81
CA ASN A 579 -37.67 13.62 10.94
C ASN A 579 -36.43 12.91 11.51
N GLY A 580 -36.56 12.39 12.74
CA GLY A 580 -35.56 11.49 13.30
C GLY A 580 -35.49 10.24 12.44
N GLN A 581 -34.35 10.02 11.78
CA GLN A 581 -34.10 8.80 11.00
C GLN A 581 -34.30 7.58 11.90
N MET A 582 -35.38 6.84 11.68
CA MET A 582 -35.62 5.61 12.41
C MET A 582 -34.61 4.56 11.96
N LEU A 583 -33.89 4.00 12.93
CA LEU A 583 -32.92 2.94 12.71
C LEU A 583 -33.62 1.59 12.91
N SER A 584 -33.59 0.72 11.90
CA SER A 584 -34.24 -0.58 11.97
C SER A 584 -33.23 -1.70 12.24
N CYS A 585 -33.59 -2.64 13.11
CA CYS A 585 -32.87 -3.89 13.29
C CYS A 585 -32.89 -4.69 11.96
N PRO A 586 -31.74 -5.04 11.38
CA PRO A 586 -31.68 -5.75 10.11
C PRO A 586 -32.07 -7.23 10.22
N LYS A 587 -32.21 -7.77 11.45
CA LYS A 587 -32.64 -9.16 11.67
C LYS A 587 -34.17 -9.29 11.67
N CYS A 588 -34.88 -8.47 12.45
CA CYS A 588 -36.34 -8.57 12.61
C CYS A 588 -37.14 -7.39 12.02
N GLY A 589 -36.46 -6.34 11.54
CA GLY A 589 -37.08 -5.14 10.97
C GLY A 589 -37.65 -4.15 11.99
N GLN A 590 -37.50 -4.39 13.30
CA GLN A 590 -38.05 -3.52 14.34
C GLN A 590 -37.34 -2.15 14.34
N SER A 591 -38.13 -1.07 14.35
CA SER A 591 -37.67 0.30 14.18
C SER A 591 -37.49 1.02 15.51
N PHE A 592 -36.34 1.68 15.68
CA PHE A 592 -35.92 2.39 16.88
C PHE A 592 -35.61 3.86 16.53
N SER A 593 -35.86 4.78 17.45
CA SER A 593 -35.52 6.20 17.26
C SER A 593 -34.01 6.41 17.22
N SER A 594 -33.53 7.36 16.41
CA SER A 594 -32.09 7.72 16.30
C SER A 594 -31.46 8.12 17.63
N GLU A 595 -32.25 8.65 18.56
CA GLU A 595 -31.79 9.09 19.88
C GLU A 595 -31.62 7.93 20.87
N CYS A 596 -32.25 6.78 20.58
CA CYS A 596 -32.21 5.57 21.39
C CYS A 596 -31.34 4.47 20.74
N HIS A 597 -30.19 4.85 20.18
CA HIS A 597 -29.28 3.90 19.54
C HIS A 597 -28.87 2.75 20.48
N ALA A 598 -28.71 3.02 21.78
CA ALA A 598 -28.40 2.01 22.78
C ALA A 598 -29.45 0.88 22.85
N GLN A 599 -30.74 1.20 22.69
CA GLN A 599 -31.82 0.20 22.72
C GLN A 599 -31.83 -0.68 21.46
N LEU A 600 -31.44 -0.13 20.31
CA LEU A 600 -31.23 -0.92 19.09
C LEU A 600 -30.06 -1.89 19.27
N VAL A 601 -28.94 -1.43 19.86
CA VAL A 601 -27.76 -2.28 20.09
C VAL A 601 -28.08 -3.41 21.05
N GLU A 602 -28.74 -3.12 22.16
CA GLU A 602 -29.19 -4.14 23.12
C GLU A 602 -30.18 -5.13 22.48
N HIS A 603 -31.09 -4.63 21.63
CA HIS A 603 -31.97 -5.51 20.86
C HIS A 603 -31.20 -6.39 19.86
N LEU A 604 -30.16 -5.89 19.17
CA LEU A 604 -29.36 -6.67 18.22
C LEU A 604 -28.60 -7.83 18.87
N GLU A 605 -28.23 -7.67 20.14
CA GLU A 605 -27.53 -8.69 20.93
C GLU A 605 -28.44 -9.86 21.34
N VAL A 606 -29.73 -9.59 21.54
CA VAL A 606 -30.72 -10.61 21.95
C VAL A 606 -31.59 -11.09 20.79
N CYS A 607 -31.58 -10.38 19.66
CA CYS A 607 -32.36 -10.71 18.48
C CYS A 607 -31.72 -11.90 17.73
N CYS A 608 -32.40 -13.04 17.83
CA CYS A 608 -32.17 -14.25 17.04
C CYS A 608 -33.35 -14.39 16.04
N ASP A 609 -33.02 -14.75 14.80
CA ASP A 609 -33.86 -14.80 13.58
C ASP A 609 -35.39 -14.88 13.75
#